data_AF-A0A4Q3N005-F1
#
_entry.id   AF-A0A4Q3N005-F1
#
_cell.length_a   1.000
_cell.length_b   1.000
_cell.length_c   1.000
_cell.angle_alpha   90.00
_cell.angle_beta   90.00
_cell.angle_gamma   90.00
#
_symmetry.space_group_name_H-M   'P 1'
#
loop_
_entity.id
_entity.type
_entity.pdbx_description
1 polymer ?
#
loop_
_entity_poly.entity_id
_entity_poly.type
_entity_poly.pdbx_seq_one_letter_code
_entity_poly.pdbx_strand_id
1 'polypeptide(L)'
;MRSLDALTREAAVLANGQAAVAEVSRQMQICNACRYCETFCAVFPAMTRRLEFAAGDVHYLANLCHNCGACLHACQYAPPHEFAVNVPRAMAQVRRETYTDYAWPPALGALYRHNGLTLALATAGGLALFLVLLLALRGTLLHAPLAGNFYAVFPHGLMVGLFGAAFAFAAIALGIGAKAKAAPNRPTIS
;
A
#
# COMPACT_ATOMS: atom_id res chain seq x y z
N MET A 1 26.86 22.21 16.48
CA MET A 1 25.49 21.95 17.01
C MET A 1 24.50 22.36 15.94
N ARG A 2 23.60 21.47 15.50
CA ARG A 2 22.54 21.87 14.54
C ARG A 2 21.58 22.85 15.25
N SER A 3 21.13 23.89 14.56
CA SER A 3 20.17 24.84 15.13
C SER A 3 18.81 24.16 15.34
N LEU A 4 18.05 24.64 16.33
CA LEU A 4 16.71 24.13 16.63
C LEU A 4 15.78 24.19 15.40
N ASP A 5 15.94 25.23 14.56
CA ASP A 5 15.21 25.41 13.30
C ASP A 5 15.59 24.36 12.24
N ALA A 6 16.83 23.88 12.24
CA ALA A 6 17.24 22.79 11.36
C ALA A 6 16.60 21.46 11.79
N LEU A 7 16.59 21.19 13.10
CA LEU A 7 16.00 19.97 13.66
C LEU A 7 14.47 19.92 13.51
N THR A 8 13.78 21.05 13.67
CA THR A 8 12.33 21.14 13.48
C THR A 8 11.91 20.97 12.03
N ARG A 9 12.67 21.52 11.07
CA ARG A 9 12.46 21.25 9.63
C ARG A 9 12.72 19.79 9.27
N GLU A 10 13.80 19.21 9.79
CA GLU A 10 14.12 17.79 9.58
C GLU A 10 13.00 16.88 10.12
N ALA A 11 12.47 17.19 11.30
CA ALA A 11 11.32 16.48 11.86
C ALA A 11 10.05 16.63 11.00
N ALA A 12 9.77 17.81 10.44
CA ALA A 12 8.64 18.03 9.55
C ALA A 12 8.77 17.24 8.22
N VAL A 13 9.98 17.20 7.64
CA VAL A 13 10.29 16.41 6.43
C VAL A 13 10.13 14.91 6.68
N LEU A 14 10.53 14.43 7.87
CA LEU A 14 10.32 13.04 8.29
C LEU A 14 8.84 12.72 8.51
N ALA A 15 8.08 13.66 9.08
CA ALA A 15 6.66 13.48 9.36
C ALA A 15 5.77 13.50 8.10
N ASN A 16 6.15 14.27 7.08
CA ASN A 16 5.38 14.44 5.85
C ASN A 16 5.70 13.43 4.74
N GLY A 17 6.52 12.39 5.00
CA GLY A 17 6.91 11.39 3.99
C GLY A 17 7.92 11.88 2.94
N GLN A 18 8.25 13.17 2.94
CA GLN A 18 9.26 13.77 2.05
C GLN A 18 10.63 13.10 2.21
N ALA A 19 10.98 12.67 3.42
CA ALA A 19 12.19 11.88 3.67
C ALA A 19 12.18 10.52 2.94
N ALA A 20 11.04 9.84 2.85
CA ALA A 20 10.93 8.54 2.19
C ALA A 20 11.03 8.68 0.67
N VAL A 21 10.37 9.70 0.10
CA VAL A 21 10.47 10.04 -1.32
C VAL A 21 11.90 10.43 -1.70
N ALA A 22 12.54 11.28 -0.89
CA ALA A 22 13.94 11.68 -1.09
C ALA A 22 14.88 10.47 -1.04
N GLU A 23 14.66 9.54 -0.11
CA GLU A 23 15.49 8.34 0.01
C GLU A 23 15.34 7.40 -1.20
N VAL A 24 14.11 7.18 -1.68
CA VAL A 24 13.92 6.41 -2.92
C VAL A 24 14.58 7.14 -4.10
N SER A 25 14.40 8.45 -4.22
CA SER A 25 15.02 9.25 -5.28
C SER A 25 16.55 9.10 -5.28
N ARG A 26 17.19 9.23 -4.11
CA ARG A 26 18.64 9.00 -3.91
C ARG A 26 19.05 7.60 -4.35
N GLN A 27 18.34 6.57 -3.89
CA GLN A 27 18.67 5.19 -4.26
C GLN A 27 18.47 4.95 -5.76
N MET A 28 17.43 5.50 -6.39
CA MET A 28 17.22 5.37 -7.83
C MET A 28 18.31 6.07 -8.64
N GLN A 29 18.83 7.22 -8.18
CA GLN A 29 20.01 7.85 -8.80
C GLN A 29 21.24 6.93 -8.75
N ILE A 30 21.52 6.33 -7.59
CA ILE A 30 22.62 5.36 -7.42
C ILE A 30 22.41 4.14 -8.32
N CYS A 31 21.19 3.59 -8.35
CA CYS A 31 20.84 2.44 -9.19
C CYS A 31 21.00 2.76 -10.68
N ASN A 32 20.60 3.95 -11.13
CA ASN A 32 20.71 4.38 -12.53
C ASN A 32 22.19 4.56 -12.96
N ALA A 33 23.06 4.96 -12.03
CA ALA A 33 24.49 5.02 -12.28
C ALA A 33 25.17 3.63 -12.27
N CYS A 34 24.81 2.76 -11.33
CA CYS A 34 25.49 1.48 -11.10
C CYS A 34 25.04 0.35 -12.03
N ARG A 35 23.72 0.23 -12.25
CA ARG A 35 23.06 -0.77 -13.12
C ARG A 35 23.41 -2.25 -12.92
N TYR A 36 24.22 -2.61 -11.92
CA TYR A 36 24.69 -3.99 -11.71
C TYR A 36 23.57 -5.01 -11.52
N CYS A 37 22.49 -4.63 -10.83
CA CYS A 37 21.36 -5.52 -10.53
C CYS A 37 20.17 -5.34 -11.49
N GLU A 38 20.37 -4.74 -12.67
CA GLU A 38 19.26 -4.35 -13.57
C GLU A 38 18.39 -5.52 -14.04
N THR A 39 18.98 -6.70 -14.25
CA THR A 39 18.26 -7.91 -14.70
C THR A 39 17.48 -8.61 -13.57
N PHE A 40 17.74 -8.26 -12.31
CA PHE A 40 17.04 -8.82 -11.15
C PHE A 40 15.80 -8.02 -10.75
N CYS A 41 15.67 -6.78 -11.24
CA CYS A 41 14.65 -5.85 -10.78
C CYS A 41 13.64 -5.52 -11.88
N ALA A 42 12.40 -5.99 -11.73
CA ALA A 42 11.32 -5.68 -12.68
C ALA A 42 10.94 -4.18 -12.76
N VAL A 43 11.37 -3.38 -11.78
CA VAL A 43 11.19 -1.92 -11.78
C VAL A 43 12.20 -1.22 -12.69
N PHE A 44 13.35 -1.86 -12.96
CA PHE A 44 14.47 -1.24 -13.67
C PHE A 44 14.12 -0.72 -15.08
N PRO A 45 13.37 -1.46 -15.92
CA PRO A 45 12.98 -0.97 -17.25
C PRO A 45 12.13 0.31 -17.22
N ALA A 46 11.39 0.54 -16.14
CA ALA A 46 10.65 1.78 -15.94
C ALA A 46 11.53 2.88 -15.35
N MET A 47 12.45 2.52 -14.46
CA MET A 47 13.38 3.44 -13.80
C MET A 47 14.34 4.09 -14.80
N THR A 48 14.94 3.32 -15.72
CA THR A 48 15.95 3.85 -16.68
C THR A 48 15.39 4.78 -17.75
N ARG A 49 14.06 4.90 -17.86
CA ARG A 49 13.39 5.88 -18.74
C ARG A 49 13.30 7.27 -18.13
N ARG A 50 13.88 7.47 -16.94
CA ARG A 50 13.80 8.70 -16.16
C ARG A 50 15.20 9.24 -15.90
N LEU A 51 15.35 10.55 -16.07
CA LEU A 51 16.58 11.28 -15.74
C LEU A 51 16.55 11.79 -14.30
N GLU A 52 15.36 12.17 -13.84
CA GLU A 52 15.08 12.64 -12.48
C GLU A 52 14.02 11.76 -11.83
N PHE A 53 14.01 11.72 -10.51
CA PHE A 53 13.06 10.94 -9.72
C PHE A 53 12.25 11.88 -8.83
N ALA A 54 11.35 12.65 -9.46
CA ALA A 54 10.40 13.48 -8.76
C ALA A 54 9.37 12.63 -7.99
N ALA A 55 8.63 13.24 -7.05
CA ALA A 55 7.69 12.53 -6.18
C ALA A 55 6.69 11.63 -6.95
N GLY A 56 6.13 12.13 -8.06
CA GLY A 56 5.21 11.35 -8.90
C GLY A 56 5.84 10.08 -9.49
N ASP A 57 7.11 10.17 -9.93
CA ASP A 57 7.86 9.02 -10.43
C ASP A 57 8.21 8.04 -9.31
N VAL A 58 8.61 8.54 -8.15
CA VAL A 58 8.87 7.73 -6.96
C VAL A 58 7.60 6.99 -6.52
N HIS A 59 6.43 7.64 -6.50
CA HIS A 59 5.15 7.01 -6.19
C HIS A 59 4.83 5.90 -7.20
N TYR A 60 5.04 6.16 -8.49
CA TYR A 60 4.84 5.16 -9.55
C TYR A 60 5.78 3.96 -9.39
N LEU A 61 7.08 4.19 -9.23
CA LEU A 61 8.08 3.13 -9.08
C LEU A 61 7.87 2.31 -7.79
N ALA A 62 7.49 2.95 -6.69
CA ALA A 62 7.17 2.28 -5.43
C ALA A 62 5.96 1.33 -5.54
N ASN A 63 4.97 1.72 -6.34
CA ASN A 63 3.79 0.89 -6.61
C ASN A 63 4.02 -0.16 -7.71
N LEU A 64 5.09 -0.03 -8.50
CA LEU A 64 5.58 -1.07 -9.40
C LEU A 64 6.47 -2.11 -8.68
N CYS A 65 7.06 -1.75 -7.53
CA CYS A 65 7.91 -2.64 -6.76
C CYS A 65 7.10 -3.73 -6.04
N HIS A 66 7.44 -5.00 -6.30
CA HIS A 66 6.83 -6.15 -5.63
C HIS A 66 7.53 -6.58 -4.33
N ASN A 67 8.55 -5.85 -3.88
CA ASN A 67 9.29 -6.16 -2.64
C ASN A 67 9.88 -7.59 -2.61
N CYS A 68 10.32 -8.12 -3.76
CA CYS A 68 10.86 -9.48 -3.87
C CYS A 68 12.28 -9.66 -3.29
N GLY A 69 13.04 -8.58 -3.10
CA GLY A 69 14.37 -8.60 -2.49
C GLY A 69 15.54 -8.99 -3.41
N ALA A 70 15.31 -9.47 -4.62
CA ALA A 70 16.39 -9.93 -5.51
C ALA A 70 17.46 -8.86 -5.79
N CYS A 71 17.03 -7.61 -6.03
CA CYS A 71 17.95 -6.49 -6.23
C CYS A 71 18.80 -6.17 -5.00
N LEU A 72 18.26 -6.36 -3.78
CA LEU A 72 18.99 -6.14 -2.52
C LEU A 72 20.10 -7.18 -2.35
N HIS A 73 19.80 -8.45 -2.58
CA HIS A 73 20.78 -9.54 -2.46
C HIS A 73 21.91 -9.45 -3.49
N ALA A 74 21.65 -8.88 -4.67
CA ALA A 74 22.66 -8.66 -5.71
C ALA A 74 23.39 -7.30 -5.61
N CYS A 75 22.99 -6.41 -4.71
CA CYS A 75 23.49 -5.03 -4.70
C CYS A 75 24.89 -4.93 -4.08
N GLN A 76 25.84 -4.34 -4.81
CA GLN A 76 27.19 -4.04 -4.30
C GLN A 76 27.19 -2.99 -3.17
N TYR A 77 26.14 -2.17 -3.12
CA TYR A 77 25.97 -1.07 -2.16
C TYR A 77 24.92 -1.36 -1.09
N ALA A 78 24.48 -2.61 -0.94
CA ALA A 78 23.62 -3.02 0.16
C ALA A 78 24.33 -2.80 1.51
N PRO A 79 23.59 -2.62 2.63
CA PRO A 79 24.19 -2.61 3.96
C PRO A 79 25.10 -3.83 4.17
N PRO A 80 26.27 -3.68 4.80
CA PRO A 80 26.72 -2.52 5.58
C PRO A 80 27.49 -1.42 4.79
N HIS A 81 27.46 -1.42 3.45
CA HIS A 81 28.10 -0.37 2.65
C HIS A 81 27.61 1.04 3.04
N GLU A 82 28.45 2.07 2.92
CA GLU A 82 28.15 3.45 3.34
C GLU A 82 26.89 4.05 2.68
N PHE A 83 26.62 3.69 1.43
CA PHE A 83 25.40 4.12 0.73
C PHE A 83 24.13 3.44 1.23
N ALA A 84 24.27 2.31 1.95
CA ALA A 84 23.20 1.55 2.60
C ALA A 84 21.95 1.33 1.72
N VAL A 85 22.14 1.00 0.44
CA VAL A 85 21.06 0.89 -0.55
C VAL A 85 20.12 -0.26 -0.18
N ASN A 86 18.87 0.05 0.11
CA ASN A 86 17.82 -0.92 0.39
C ASN A 86 16.52 -0.53 -0.31
N VAL A 87 16.47 -0.83 -1.62
CA VAL A 87 15.35 -0.50 -2.49
C VAL A 87 14.03 -1.10 -2.01
N PRO A 88 13.95 -2.40 -1.63
CA PRO A 88 12.69 -2.98 -1.15
C PRO A 88 12.13 -2.21 0.06
N ARG A 89 12.96 -1.91 1.05
CA ARG A 89 12.54 -1.18 2.26
C ARG A 89 12.08 0.24 1.93
N ALA A 90 12.87 0.99 1.16
CA ALA A 90 12.54 2.38 0.83
C ALA A 90 11.25 2.48 0.00
N MET A 91 11.10 1.62 -1.02
CA MET A 91 9.89 1.54 -1.84
C MET A 91 8.66 1.13 -1.01
N ALA A 92 8.81 0.17 -0.09
CA ALA A 92 7.71 -0.27 0.77
C ALA A 92 7.20 0.85 1.70
N GLN A 93 8.09 1.73 2.16
CA GLN A 93 7.72 2.89 2.97
C GLN A 93 6.87 3.89 2.16
N VAL A 94 7.36 4.33 1.00
CA VAL A 94 6.61 5.22 0.09
C VAL A 94 5.27 4.58 -0.32
N ARG A 95 5.25 3.28 -0.61
CA ARG A 95 4.01 2.58 -0.97
C ARG A 95 2.97 2.62 0.17
N ARG A 96 3.40 2.43 1.42
CA ARG A 96 2.49 2.52 2.58
C ARG A 96 1.95 3.95 2.76
N GLU A 97 2.79 4.96 2.58
CA GLU A 97 2.39 6.37 2.65
C GLU A 97 1.37 6.69 1.56
N THR A 98 1.66 6.35 0.30
CA THR A 98 0.72 6.55 -0.82
C THR A 98 -0.60 5.80 -0.64
N TYR A 99 -0.61 4.57 -0.12
CA TYR A 99 -1.85 3.85 0.20
C TYR A 99 -2.69 4.56 1.25
N THR A 100 -2.04 5.19 2.24
CA THR A 100 -2.71 5.94 3.29
C THR A 100 -3.30 7.25 2.75
N ASP A 101 -2.52 7.97 1.96
CA ASP A 101 -2.87 9.33 1.50
C ASP A 101 -3.92 9.31 0.39
N TYR A 102 -3.90 8.28 -0.45
CA TYR A 102 -4.89 8.11 -1.53
C TYR A 102 -6.08 7.22 -1.14
N ALA A 103 -6.13 6.70 0.10
CA ALA A 103 -7.27 5.93 0.58
C ALA A 103 -8.55 6.77 0.60
N TRP A 104 -9.64 6.20 0.09
CA TRP A 104 -10.97 6.75 0.24
C TRP A 104 -11.92 5.73 0.89
N PRO A 105 -12.73 6.14 1.89
CA PRO A 105 -12.71 7.46 2.53
C PRO A 105 -11.45 7.68 3.41
N PRO A 106 -11.05 8.95 3.68
CA PRO A 106 -9.80 9.26 4.42
C PRO A 106 -9.71 8.63 5.81
N ALA A 107 -10.86 8.39 6.47
CA ALA A 107 -10.92 7.70 7.75
C ALA A 107 -10.34 6.27 7.68
N LEU A 108 -10.52 5.56 6.57
CA LEU A 108 -9.93 4.24 6.37
C LEU A 108 -8.42 4.32 6.17
N GLY A 109 -7.91 5.37 5.52
CA GLY A 109 -6.47 5.64 5.45
C GLY A 109 -5.87 5.86 6.84
N ALA A 110 -6.54 6.67 7.68
CA ALA A 110 -6.12 6.88 9.06
C ALA A 110 -6.08 5.59 9.88
N LEU A 111 -7.09 4.72 9.70
CA LEU A 111 -7.15 3.41 10.31
C LEU A 111 -5.99 2.51 9.83
N TYR A 112 -5.69 2.53 8.53
CA TYR A 112 -4.60 1.76 7.93
C TYR A 112 -3.21 2.15 8.43
N ARG A 113 -3.00 3.39 8.92
CA ARG A 113 -1.74 3.74 9.58
C ARG A 113 -1.44 2.85 10.78
N HIS A 114 -2.48 2.35 11.47
CA HIS A 114 -2.36 1.44 12.61
C HIS A 114 -2.71 0.00 12.24
N ASN A 115 -2.31 -0.42 11.03
CA ASN A 115 -2.77 -1.64 10.35
C ASN A 115 -2.83 -2.91 11.24
N GLY A 116 -1.85 -3.13 12.12
CA GLY A 116 -1.78 -4.35 12.93
C GLY A 116 -3.02 -4.58 13.80
N LEU A 117 -3.37 -3.61 14.65
CA LEU A 117 -4.53 -3.74 15.54
C LEU A 117 -5.84 -3.64 14.76
N THR A 118 -5.91 -2.73 13.80
CA THR A 118 -7.14 -2.47 13.04
C THR A 118 -7.52 -3.64 12.17
N LEU A 119 -6.55 -4.29 11.52
CA LEU A 119 -6.79 -5.51 10.74
C LEU A 119 -7.22 -6.66 11.63
N ALA A 120 -6.59 -6.85 12.79
CA ALA A 120 -6.98 -7.89 13.74
C ALA A 120 -8.43 -7.71 14.22
N LEU A 121 -8.80 -6.49 14.66
CA LEU A 121 -10.16 -6.18 15.10
C LEU A 121 -11.19 -6.28 13.97
N ALA A 122 -10.87 -5.79 12.77
CA ALA A 122 -11.75 -5.90 11.61
C ALA A 122 -11.97 -7.35 11.19
N THR A 123 -10.94 -8.19 11.24
CA THR A 123 -11.04 -9.62 10.91
C THR A 123 -11.85 -10.37 11.96
N ALA A 124 -11.57 -10.14 13.25
CA ALA A 124 -12.32 -10.75 14.34
C ALA A 124 -13.80 -10.30 14.32
N GLY A 125 -14.05 -9.00 14.14
CA GLY A 125 -15.40 -8.44 14.03
C GLY A 125 -16.15 -8.93 12.80
N GLY A 126 -15.48 -9.04 11.65
CA GLY A 126 -16.06 -9.59 10.42
C GLY A 126 -16.44 -11.06 10.57
N LEU A 127 -15.57 -11.88 11.19
CA LEU A 127 -15.88 -13.28 11.49
C LEU A 127 -17.04 -13.40 12.49
N ALA A 128 -17.04 -12.60 13.56
CA ALA A 128 -18.11 -12.60 14.56
C ALA A 128 -19.46 -12.18 13.94
N LEU A 129 -19.48 -11.09 13.16
CA LEU A 129 -20.66 -10.63 12.43
C LEU A 129 -21.17 -11.71 11.49
N PHE A 130 -20.27 -12.37 10.77
CA PHE A 130 -20.60 -13.45 9.85
C PHE A 130 -21.28 -14.62 10.58
N LEU A 131 -20.74 -15.06 11.72
CA LEU A 131 -21.34 -16.13 12.54
C LEU A 131 -22.69 -15.72 13.12
N VAL A 132 -22.83 -14.48 13.62
CA VAL A 132 -24.10 -13.95 14.13
C VAL A 132 -25.15 -13.90 13.02
N LEU A 133 -24.79 -13.46 11.82
CA LEU A 133 -25.71 -13.40 10.69
C LEU A 133 -26.18 -14.80 10.26
N LEU A 134 -25.27 -15.78 10.23
CA LEU A 134 -25.64 -17.18 10.00
C LEU A 134 -26.63 -17.67 11.06
N LEU A 135 -26.35 -17.41 12.34
CA LEU A 135 -27.23 -17.80 13.44
C LEU A 135 -28.60 -17.12 13.32
N ALA A 136 -28.66 -15.83 12.96
CA ALA A 136 -29.90 -15.09 12.81
C ALA A 136 -30.76 -15.60 11.63
N LEU A 137 -30.14 -15.94 10.50
CA LEU A 137 -30.85 -16.42 9.31
C LEU A 137 -31.30 -17.90 9.43
N ARG A 138 -30.56 -18.72 10.19
CA ARG A 138 -30.75 -20.19 10.23
C ARG A 138 -31.20 -20.73 11.58
N GLY A 139 -31.09 -19.96 12.66
CA GLY A 139 -31.41 -20.36 14.03
C GLY A 139 -30.38 -21.28 14.71
N THR A 140 -29.42 -21.85 13.95
CA THR A 140 -28.36 -22.73 14.49
C THR A 140 -27.07 -22.60 13.68
N LEU A 141 -25.92 -22.81 14.35
CA LEU A 141 -24.60 -22.95 13.74
C LEU A 141 -24.26 -24.42 13.43
N LEU A 142 -24.90 -25.37 14.10
CA LEU A 142 -24.74 -26.80 13.89
C LEU A 142 -25.83 -27.30 12.96
N HIS A 143 -25.42 -28.00 11.90
CA HIS A 143 -26.34 -28.53 10.89
C HIS A 143 -26.01 -29.99 10.56
N ALA A 144 -27.03 -30.75 10.18
CA ALA A 144 -26.87 -32.11 9.65
C ALA A 144 -26.04 -32.10 8.34
N PRO A 145 -25.57 -33.25 7.84
CA PRO A 145 -24.82 -33.31 6.58
C PRO A 145 -25.67 -32.80 5.41
N LEU A 146 -25.19 -31.79 4.70
CA LEU A 146 -25.95 -31.06 3.68
C LEU A 146 -25.96 -31.68 2.28
N ALA A 147 -25.56 -32.96 2.14
CA ALA A 147 -25.54 -33.70 0.87
C ALA A 147 -24.94 -32.91 -0.33
N GLY A 148 -23.93 -32.07 -0.09
CA GLY A 148 -23.26 -31.27 -1.11
C GLY A 148 -23.95 -29.95 -1.50
N ASN A 149 -25.09 -29.59 -0.89
CA ASN A 149 -25.76 -28.33 -1.17
C ASN A 149 -25.12 -27.15 -0.42
N PHE A 150 -24.08 -26.57 -1.00
CA PHE A 150 -23.37 -25.40 -0.47
C PHE A 150 -24.29 -24.21 -0.16
N TYR A 151 -25.29 -23.95 -1.02
CA TYR A 151 -26.20 -22.81 -0.88
C TYR A 151 -27.17 -22.94 0.29
N ALA A 152 -27.31 -24.13 0.86
CA ALA A 152 -28.06 -24.30 2.10
C ALA A 152 -27.30 -23.72 3.31
N VAL A 153 -25.96 -23.65 3.30
CA VAL A 153 -25.18 -22.91 4.31
C VAL A 153 -25.02 -21.44 3.91
N PHE A 154 -24.69 -21.18 2.64
CA PHE A 154 -24.39 -19.86 2.12
C PHE A 154 -25.39 -19.49 1.02
N PRO A 155 -26.54 -18.88 1.34
CA PRO A 155 -27.53 -18.53 0.33
C PRO A 155 -26.90 -17.68 -0.78
N HIS A 156 -27.21 -18.00 -2.04
CA HIS A 156 -26.66 -17.29 -3.19
C HIS A 156 -26.89 -15.77 -3.09
N GLY A 157 -28.09 -15.35 -2.65
CA GLY A 157 -28.42 -13.94 -2.45
C GLY A 157 -27.52 -13.22 -1.44
N LEU A 158 -27.07 -13.92 -0.39
CA LEU A 158 -26.12 -13.37 0.59
C LEU A 158 -24.76 -13.10 -0.06
N MET A 159 -24.25 -14.06 -0.85
CA MET A 159 -22.99 -13.88 -1.58
C MET A 159 -23.07 -12.72 -2.58
N VAL A 160 -24.15 -12.67 -3.37
CA VAL A 160 -24.37 -11.58 -4.34
C VAL A 160 -24.43 -10.24 -3.62
N GLY A 161 -25.13 -10.14 -2.48
CA GLY A 161 -25.18 -8.92 -1.68
C GLY A 161 -23.81 -8.49 -1.15
N LEU A 162 -23.06 -9.40 -0.54
CA LEU A 162 -21.75 -9.12 0.06
C LEU A 162 -20.72 -8.71 -1.00
N PHE A 163 -20.52 -9.55 -2.02
CA PHE A 163 -19.53 -9.27 -3.07
C PHE A 163 -19.98 -8.12 -3.97
N GLY A 164 -21.27 -7.98 -4.23
CA GLY A 164 -21.84 -6.85 -4.97
C GLY A 164 -21.61 -5.52 -4.24
N ALA A 165 -21.82 -5.47 -2.92
CA ALA A 165 -21.55 -4.28 -2.12
C ALA A 165 -20.06 -3.93 -2.10
N ALA A 166 -19.18 -4.92 -1.92
CA ALA A 166 -17.73 -4.73 -1.97
C ALA A 166 -17.26 -4.21 -3.34
N PHE A 167 -17.80 -4.78 -4.43
CA PHE A 167 -17.53 -4.33 -5.79
C PHE A 167 -18.03 -2.91 -6.05
N ALA A 168 -19.27 -2.60 -5.64
CA ALA A 168 -19.83 -1.25 -5.78
C ALA A 168 -18.99 -0.22 -5.03
N PHE A 169 -18.55 -0.55 -3.80
CA PHE A 169 -17.62 0.30 -3.05
C PHE A 169 -16.31 0.52 -3.80
N ALA A 170 -15.69 -0.53 -4.34
CA ALA A 170 -14.46 -0.42 -5.13
C ALA A 170 -14.66 0.45 -6.38
N ALA A 171 -15.78 0.28 -7.10
CA ALA A 171 -16.12 1.09 -8.27
C ALA A 171 -16.31 2.58 -7.91
N ILE A 172 -16.98 2.87 -6.79
CA ILE A 172 -17.15 4.23 -6.27
C ILE A 172 -15.79 4.83 -5.90
N ALA A 173 -14.96 4.11 -5.15
CA ALA A 173 -13.64 4.56 -4.73
C ALA A 173 -12.74 4.87 -5.94
N LEU A 174 -12.74 3.99 -6.96
CA LEU A 174 -12.04 4.22 -8.22
C LEU A 174 -12.58 5.44 -8.97
N GLY A 175 -13.90 5.61 -9.04
CA GLY A 175 -14.55 6.77 -9.67
C GLY A 175 -14.18 8.08 -8.98
N ILE A 176 -14.14 8.11 -7.66
CA ILE A 176 -13.69 9.27 -6.87
C ILE A 176 -12.21 9.54 -7.10
N GLY A 177 -11.37 8.50 -7.10
CA GLY A 177 -9.93 8.63 -7.37
C GLY A 177 -9.65 9.19 -8.77
N ALA A 178 -10.35 8.70 -9.79
CA ALA A 178 -10.24 9.19 -11.17
C ALA A 178 -10.65 10.67 -11.29
N LYS A 179 -11.75 11.07 -10.63
CA LYS A 179 -12.19 12.48 -10.60
C LYS A 179 -11.23 13.38 -9.83
N ALA A 180 -10.70 12.92 -8.70
CA ALA A 180 -9.75 13.68 -7.89
C ALA A 180 -8.42 13.93 -8.63
N LYS A 181 -8.00 13.00 -9.48
CA LYS A 181 -6.83 13.16 -10.36
C LYS A 181 -7.10 14.15 -11.52
N ALA A 182 -8.34 14.24 -11.98
CA ALA A 182 -8.75 15.16 -13.05
C ALA A 182 -8.96 16.61 -12.58
N ALA A 183 -8.97 16.87 -11.27
CA ALA A 183 -9.04 18.23 -10.72
C ALA A 183 -7.66 18.90 -10.76
N PRO A 184 -7.47 20.01 -11.51
CA PRO A 184 -6.15 20.58 -11.80
C PRO A 184 -5.39 21.19 -10.61
N ASN A 185 -6.00 21.29 -9.43
CA ASN A 185 -5.47 22.06 -8.28
C ASN A 185 -5.34 21.26 -6.97
N ARG A 186 -5.23 19.94 -6.99
CA ARG A 186 -4.79 19.25 -5.75
C ARG A 186 -3.29 19.53 -5.58
N PRO A 187 -2.84 20.08 -4.44
CA PRO A 187 -1.42 20.09 -4.15
C PRO A 187 -0.97 18.63 -4.23
N THR A 188 -0.13 18.33 -5.21
CA THR A 188 0.71 17.14 -5.17
C THR A 188 1.35 17.20 -3.80
N ILE A 189 1.02 16.26 -2.92
CA ILE A 189 1.61 16.16 -1.59
C ILE A 189 3.12 16.08 -1.84
N SER A 190 3.76 17.22 -1.60
CA SER A 190 5.16 17.52 -1.86
C SER A 190 6.00 17.06 -0.71
#